data_AF-A0A535AWI2-F1
#
_entry.id   AF-A0A535AWI2-F1
#
_cell.length_a   1.000
_cell.length_b   1.000
_cell.length_c   1.000
_cell.angle_alpha   90.00
_cell.angle_beta   90.00
_cell.angle_gamma   90.00
#
_symmetry.space_group_name_H-M   'P 1'
#
loop_
_entity.id
_entity.type
_entity.pdbx_description
1 polymer ?
#
loop_
_entity_poly.entity_id
_entity_poly.type
_entity_poly.pdbx_seq_one_letter_code
_entity_poly.pdbx_strand_id
1 'polypeptide(L)'
;MSEPLLEVRDLKKHFPLASLLFGKVRGWVKAVDGISFTINAGETLGLVGESGCGKTTTSKLILAAEEPTAGVIEFEGRNIVDLTDKDLMNYRRKVQVVFQDPYSSLSPRMRIGEIIGEPIRTHERVSQGEIRTRVGELLELVGLRPDMARLFPHEFSGGQRQRLAIARALSTNAKLIVLDEPVSALDVSIRAHIIGLLEEIQARLGVSYLFIAHDLAAIAHISQQIAVMYLGKLVEVADSLELCAKPLHPYTMALFAASLPSHPDEEMKEIVLSGEVPSALNPPSGCRFHPRCPFVMPRCSEREPDLVEVSLLPKLRYVAIITFNEHDGLLIGAGAWHRDIELSPIVKRYYPFLHETFRKVAQPRIRNMGTISGNLAGGDPLTDPGASLIALDAEITLASSHGQRSTPLEEFFVDYYQTALNPGELLTEIRIPSPERPGWSHIKFTPRSIEDFATVGVALTLRARDGVCEDVRIGLNSVAPIIVHAKQAERALRGKAINDAALRNMGEVAATEVDPMDDNRGSADYKREMVKVLVRRAAQEALERLA
;
A
#
# COMPACT_ATOMS: atom_id res chain seq x y z
N MET A 1 24.53 -9.32 9.74
CA MET A 1 23.33 -8.81 10.44
C MET A 1 23.30 -9.48 11.79
N SER A 2 23.12 -8.73 12.87
CA SER A 2 22.91 -9.31 14.20
C SER A 2 21.61 -10.11 14.21
N GLU A 3 21.57 -11.20 14.98
CA GLU A 3 20.36 -11.97 15.20
C GLU A 3 19.30 -11.10 15.91
N PRO A 4 18.02 -11.15 15.50
CA PRO A 4 16.96 -10.38 16.13
C PRO A 4 16.77 -10.81 17.59
N LEU A 5 16.37 -9.87 18.46
CA LEU A 5 16.06 -10.19 19.85
C LEU A 5 14.77 -11.02 19.94
N LEU A 6 13.75 -10.60 19.19
CA LEU A 6 12.48 -11.30 19.05
C LEU A 6 12.15 -11.44 17.56
N GLU A 7 11.78 -12.65 17.14
CA GLU A 7 11.29 -12.94 15.80
C GLU A 7 9.96 -13.67 15.87
N VAL A 8 8.97 -13.17 15.16
CA VAL A 8 7.61 -13.72 15.09
C VAL A 8 7.33 -14.09 13.64
N ARG A 9 6.92 -15.33 13.38
CA ARG A 9 6.65 -15.85 12.03
C ARG A 9 5.30 -16.57 11.95
N ASP A 10 4.46 -16.13 11.01
CA ASP A 10 3.11 -16.66 10.72
C ASP A 10 2.29 -16.94 11.99
N LEU A 11 2.37 -16.04 12.97
CA LEU A 11 1.77 -16.23 14.29
C LEU A 11 0.24 -16.19 14.21
N LYS A 12 -0.42 -17.21 14.75
CA LYS A 12 -1.89 -17.35 14.76
C LYS A 12 -2.38 -17.65 16.17
N LYS A 13 -3.48 -17.01 16.55
CA LYS A 13 -4.25 -17.34 17.75
C LYS A 13 -5.74 -17.24 17.43
N HIS A 14 -6.39 -18.40 17.39
CA HIS A 14 -7.81 -18.52 17.14
C HIS A 14 -8.49 -19.04 18.42
N PHE A 15 -9.48 -18.31 18.92
CA PHE A 15 -10.23 -18.71 20.12
C PHE A 15 -11.49 -19.48 19.72
N PRO A 16 -11.78 -20.65 20.32
CA PRO A 16 -12.99 -21.39 20.03
C PRO A 16 -14.21 -20.71 20.65
N LEU A 17 -15.30 -20.65 19.90
CA LEU A 17 -16.62 -20.28 20.44
C LEU A 17 -17.32 -21.53 20.96
N ALA A 18 -17.34 -21.68 22.29
CA ALA A 18 -18.07 -22.76 22.94
C ALA A 18 -19.59 -22.49 22.89
N SER A 19 -20.37 -23.50 22.48
CA SER A 19 -21.83 -23.51 22.67
C SER A 19 -22.17 -23.79 24.14
N LEU A 20 -23.05 -22.97 24.73
CA LEU A 20 -23.62 -23.16 26.08
C LEU A 20 -24.36 -24.50 26.27
N LEU A 21 -24.66 -25.20 25.18
CA LEU A 21 -25.25 -26.54 25.18
C LEU A 21 -24.30 -27.50 24.43
N PHE A 22 -23.80 -28.49 25.16
CA PHE A 22 -23.06 -29.68 24.67
C PHE A 22 -21.63 -29.50 24.11
N GLY A 23 -20.93 -28.40 24.39
CA GLY A 23 -19.47 -28.32 24.18
C GLY A 23 -18.97 -28.37 22.73
N LYS A 24 -19.85 -28.35 21.71
CA LYS A 24 -19.45 -28.25 20.30
C LYS A 24 -18.97 -26.83 19.98
N VAL A 25 -17.80 -26.72 19.36
CA VAL A 25 -17.25 -25.46 18.83
C VAL A 25 -18.10 -25.01 17.64
N ARG A 26 -18.71 -23.83 17.71
CA ARG A 26 -19.57 -23.27 16.65
C ARG A 26 -18.82 -22.40 15.64
N GLY A 27 -17.61 -21.98 15.98
CA GLY A 27 -16.78 -21.10 15.16
C GLY A 27 -15.51 -20.69 15.91
N TRP A 28 -14.68 -19.87 15.25
CA TRP A 28 -13.40 -19.44 15.77
C TRP A 28 -13.26 -17.93 15.62
N VAL A 29 -12.88 -17.24 16.70
CA VAL A 29 -12.45 -15.84 16.64
C VAL A 29 -10.99 -15.81 16.21
N LYS A 30 -10.71 -15.26 15.02
CA LYS A 30 -9.35 -15.13 14.51
C LYS A 30 -8.68 -13.87 15.04
N ALA A 31 -8.31 -13.87 16.33
CA ALA A 31 -7.78 -12.69 17.02
C ALA A 31 -6.39 -12.27 16.51
N VAL A 32 -5.55 -13.25 16.14
CA VAL A 32 -4.29 -13.04 15.42
C VAL A 32 -4.24 -14.10 14.33
N ASP A 33 -3.91 -13.74 13.09
CA ASP A 33 -4.05 -14.65 11.96
C ASP A 33 -2.92 -14.57 10.94
N GLY A 34 -1.70 -14.93 11.33
CA GLY A 34 -0.55 -15.01 10.42
C GLY A 34 0.23 -13.70 10.36
N ILE A 35 0.52 -13.12 11.53
CA ILE A 35 1.38 -11.92 11.62
C ILE A 35 2.85 -12.34 11.70
N SER A 36 3.73 -11.55 11.08
CA SER A 36 5.18 -11.75 11.15
C SER A 36 5.88 -10.41 11.32
N PHE A 37 6.85 -10.35 12.23
CA PHE A 37 7.66 -9.16 12.50
C PHE A 37 8.90 -9.52 13.33
N THR A 38 9.87 -8.60 13.37
CA THR A 38 11.10 -8.72 14.16
C THR A 38 11.30 -7.50 15.05
N ILE A 39 11.99 -7.69 16.17
CA ILE A 39 12.48 -6.60 17.03
C ILE A 39 13.97 -6.88 17.27
N ASN A 40 14.85 -5.97 16.84
CA ASN A 40 16.28 -6.09 17.17
C ASN A 40 16.57 -5.56 18.57
N ALA A 41 17.74 -5.90 19.10
CA ALA A 41 18.17 -5.43 20.41
C ALA A 41 18.31 -3.90 20.43
N GLY A 42 17.69 -3.25 21.42
CA GLY A 42 17.69 -1.80 21.59
C GLY A 42 16.72 -1.05 20.68
N GLU A 43 15.88 -1.76 19.92
CA GLU A 43 14.87 -1.16 19.05
C GLU A 43 13.47 -1.22 19.66
N THR A 44 12.62 -0.34 19.16
CA THR A 44 11.21 -0.21 19.48
C THR A 44 10.38 -0.49 18.23
N LEU A 45 9.54 -1.51 18.31
CA LEU A 45 8.48 -1.75 17.33
C LEU A 45 7.16 -1.19 17.87
N GLY A 46 6.57 -0.27 17.13
CA GLY A 46 5.23 0.23 17.36
C GLY A 46 4.18 -0.73 16.78
N LEU A 47 3.17 -1.11 17.55
CA LEU A 47 2.00 -1.85 17.05
C LEU A 47 0.74 -1.02 17.24
N VAL A 48 0.13 -0.60 16.12
CA VAL A 48 -1.03 0.31 16.11
C VAL A 48 -2.24 -0.32 15.42
N GLY A 49 -3.44 0.11 15.80
CA GLY A 49 -4.70 -0.26 15.15
C GLY A 49 -5.92 0.06 16.02
N GLU A 50 -7.11 -0.09 15.47
CA GLU A 50 -8.39 0.12 16.17
C GLU A 50 -8.55 -0.84 17.36
N SER A 51 -9.46 -0.52 18.29
CA SER A 51 -9.79 -1.42 19.40
C SER A 51 -10.27 -2.78 18.87
N GLY A 52 -9.84 -3.87 19.50
CA GLY A 52 -10.22 -5.23 19.10
C GLY A 52 -9.49 -5.80 17.88
N CYS A 53 -8.51 -5.11 17.28
CA CYS A 53 -7.79 -5.62 16.11
C CYS A 53 -6.76 -6.74 16.42
N GLY A 54 -6.49 -7.05 17.69
CA GLY A 54 -5.63 -8.17 18.10
C GLY A 54 -4.35 -7.80 18.87
N LYS A 55 -4.05 -6.52 19.09
CA LYS A 55 -2.82 -6.04 19.76
C LYS A 55 -2.56 -6.67 21.14
N THR A 56 -3.58 -6.63 22.02
CA THR A 56 -3.49 -7.25 23.36
C THR A 56 -3.33 -8.77 23.29
N THR A 57 -3.92 -9.43 22.29
CA THR A 57 -3.71 -10.87 22.07
C THR A 57 -2.26 -11.14 21.68
N THR A 58 -1.69 -10.35 20.77
CA THR A 58 -0.27 -10.42 20.40
C THR A 58 0.64 -10.23 21.61
N SER A 59 0.36 -9.24 22.46
CA SER A 59 1.06 -9.03 23.74
C SER A 59 1.04 -10.27 24.63
N LYS A 60 -0.14 -10.88 24.84
CA LYS A 60 -0.28 -12.10 25.67
C LYS A 60 0.48 -13.30 25.10
N LEU A 61 0.54 -13.45 23.78
CA LEU A 61 1.31 -14.51 23.13
C LEU A 61 2.82 -14.32 23.38
N ILE A 62 3.31 -13.10 23.23
CA ILE A 62 4.73 -12.77 23.49
C ILE A 62 5.04 -12.96 24.98
N LEU A 63 4.15 -12.58 25.89
CA LEU A 63 4.35 -12.78 27.32
C LEU A 63 4.25 -14.26 27.76
N ALA A 64 4.00 -15.19 26.83
CA ALA A 64 3.71 -16.59 27.10
C ALA A 64 2.60 -16.75 28.16
N ALA A 65 1.60 -15.85 28.13
CA ALA A 65 0.38 -15.92 28.91
C ALA A 65 -0.74 -16.67 28.15
N GLU A 66 -0.60 -16.75 26.83
CA GLU A 66 -1.43 -17.54 25.92
C GLU A 66 -0.53 -18.34 24.99
N GLU A 67 -0.94 -19.55 24.64
CA GLU A 67 -0.25 -20.37 23.64
C GLU A 67 -0.75 -20.03 22.23
N PRO A 68 0.13 -19.93 21.23
CA PRO A 68 -0.28 -19.76 19.84
C PRO A 68 -1.03 -20.99 19.32
N THR A 69 -1.99 -20.77 18.44
CA THR A 69 -2.64 -21.86 17.69
C THR A 69 -1.71 -22.40 16.60
N ALA A 70 -0.90 -21.53 15.99
CA ALA A 70 0.14 -21.87 15.02
C ALA A 70 1.16 -20.72 14.88
N GLY A 71 2.25 -20.98 14.17
CA GLY A 71 3.35 -20.03 13.98
C GLY A 71 4.45 -20.19 15.02
N VAL A 72 5.47 -19.33 14.94
CA VAL A 72 6.68 -19.40 15.76
C VAL A 72 6.94 -18.05 16.42
N ILE A 73 7.37 -18.10 17.69
CA ILE A 73 7.91 -16.95 18.41
C ILE A 73 9.27 -17.35 18.94
N GLU A 74 10.33 -16.75 18.40
CA GLU A 74 11.71 -16.98 18.80
C GLU A 74 12.25 -15.78 19.58
N PHE A 75 12.89 -16.05 20.71
CA PHE A 75 13.57 -15.05 21.51
C PHE A 75 15.03 -15.48 21.72
N GLU A 76 15.98 -14.63 21.30
CA GLU A 76 17.41 -14.98 21.25
C GLU A 76 17.66 -16.34 20.54
N GLY A 77 17.00 -16.55 19.40
CA GLY A 77 17.14 -17.75 18.57
C GLY A 77 16.44 -19.02 19.10
N ARG A 78 15.64 -18.91 20.17
CA ARG A 78 14.95 -20.06 20.78
C ARG A 78 13.44 -19.89 20.72
N ASN A 79 12.74 -20.90 20.20
CA ASN A 79 11.28 -20.92 20.19
C ASN A 79 10.73 -20.99 21.62
N ILE A 80 9.85 -20.05 21.98
CA ILE A 80 9.33 -19.94 23.35
C ILE A 80 8.37 -21.09 23.72
N VAL A 81 7.74 -21.70 22.72
CA VAL A 81 6.77 -22.81 22.92
C VAL A 81 7.48 -24.09 23.35
N ASP A 82 8.75 -24.26 22.96
CA ASP A 82 9.55 -25.45 23.24
C ASP A 82 10.36 -25.33 24.55
N LEU A 83 10.17 -24.25 25.31
CA LEU A 83 10.92 -24.00 26.54
C LEU A 83 10.44 -24.89 27.68
N THR A 84 11.39 -25.40 28.47
CA THR A 84 11.09 -26.05 29.75
C THR A 84 10.57 -25.02 30.76
N ASP A 85 9.89 -25.45 31.83
CA ASP A 85 9.41 -24.54 32.90
C ASP A 85 10.49 -23.60 33.44
N LYS A 86 11.73 -24.10 33.57
CA LYS A 86 12.87 -23.32 34.04
C LYS A 86 13.30 -22.27 33.02
N ASP A 87 13.37 -22.65 31.75
CA ASP A 87 13.76 -21.74 30.67
C ASP A 87 12.66 -20.71 30.39
N LEU A 88 11.39 -21.10 30.53
CA LEU A 88 10.24 -20.21 30.45
C LEU A 88 10.25 -19.17 31.58
N MET A 89 10.64 -19.55 32.80
CA MET A 89 10.79 -18.60 33.90
C MET A 89 11.94 -17.61 33.63
N ASN A 90 13.03 -18.07 33.02
CA ASN A 90 14.12 -17.19 32.58
C ASN A 90 13.71 -16.27 31.42
N TYR A 91 12.90 -16.77 30.49
CA TYR A 91 12.29 -15.97 29.43
C TYR A 91 11.41 -14.86 30.01
N ARG A 92 10.47 -15.22 30.91
CA ARG A 92 9.61 -14.24 31.60
C ARG A 92 10.40 -13.21 32.39
N ARG A 93 11.56 -13.57 32.97
CA ARG A 93 12.45 -12.58 33.59
C ARG A 93 12.98 -11.55 32.58
N LYS A 94 13.31 -11.97 31.36
CA LYS A 94 13.85 -11.10 30.29
C LYS A 94 12.77 -10.33 29.53
N VAL A 95 11.52 -10.80 29.53
CA VAL A 95 10.38 -10.21 28.83
C VAL A 95 9.33 -9.77 29.85
N GLN A 96 9.23 -8.46 30.05
CA GLN A 96 8.35 -7.87 31.05
C GLN A 96 7.24 -7.04 30.39
N VAL A 97 6.26 -6.61 31.18
CA VAL A 97 5.09 -5.87 30.68
C VAL A 97 4.78 -4.67 31.56
N VAL A 98 4.37 -3.58 30.92
CA VAL A 98 3.70 -2.44 31.56
C VAL A 98 2.29 -2.38 31.00
N PHE A 99 1.30 -2.62 31.85
CA PHE A 99 -0.11 -2.67 31.46
C PHE A 99 -0.74 -1.28 31.34
N GLN A 100 -1.85 -1.21 30.60
CA GLN A 100 -2.63 0.00 30.32
C GLN A 100 -3.10 0.71 31.59
N ASP A 101 -3.59 -0.05 32.57
CA ASP A 101 -4.05 0.49 33.85
C ASP A 101 -3.03 0.17 34.96
N PRO A 102 -2.19 1.15 35.37
CA PRO A 102 -1.26 0.93 36.46
C PRO A 102 -1.99 0.66 37.79
N TYR A 103 -3.25 1.08 37.96
CA TYR A 103 -4.00 0.88 39.20
C TYR A 103 -4.30 -0.60 39.47
N SER A 104 -4.76 -1.34 38.47
CA SER A 104 -4.99 -2.78 38.59
C SER A 104 -3.70 -3.60 38.68
N SER A 105 -2.59 -3.09 38.15
CA SER A 105 -1.30 -3.79 38.17
C SER A 105 -0.50 -3.65 39.49
N LEU A 106 -0.78 -2.61 40.28
CA LEU A 106 -0.11 -2.31 41.55
C LEU A 106 -1.03 -2.68 42.72
N SER A 107 -0.62 -3.66 43.53
CA SER A 107 -1.41 -4.05 44.71
C SER A 107 -1.56 -2.87 45.69
N PRO A 108 -2.79 -2.40 45.98
CA PRO A 108 -3.01 -1.23 46.83
C PRO A 108 -2.66 -1.49 48.31
N ARG A 109 -2.43 -2.76 48.68
CA ARG A 109 -2.10 -3.22 50.04
C ARG A 109 -0.60 -3.34 50.29
N MET A 110 0.22 -3.18 49.26
CA MET A 110 1.68 -3.31 49.36
C MET A 110 2.33 -1.94 49.24
N ARG A 111 3.44 -1.74 49.93
CA ARG A 111 4.27 -0.55 49.73
C ARG A 111 5.00 -0.64 48.40
N ILE A 112 5.35 0.51 47.83
CA ILE A 112 6.05 0.59 46.54
C ILE A 112 7.35 -0.21 46.53
N GLY A 113 8.12 -0.15 47.61
CA GLY A 113 9.36 -0.92 47.71
C GLY A 113 9.14 -2.42 47.69
N GLU A 114 8.00 -2.91 48.20
CA GLU A 114 7.63 -4.32 48.13
C GLU A 114 7.19 -4.71 46.72
N ILE A 115 6.45 -3.84 46.03
CA ILE A 115 5.98 -4.09 44.66
C ILE A 115 7.14 -4.13 43.65
N ILE A 116 8.08 -3.17 43.75
CA ILE A 116 9.26 -3.14 42.87
C ILE A 116 10.26 -4.25 43.26
N GLY A 117 10.37 -4.58 44.55
CA GLY A 117 11.28 -5.62 45.04
C GLY A 117 10.78 -7.05 44.82
N GLU A 118 9.48 -7.27 44.63
CA GLU A 118 8.88 -8.59 44.46
C GLU A 118 9.48 -9.38 43.27
N PRO A 119 9.58 -8.82 42.05
CA PRO A 119 10.18 -9.55 40.93
C PRO A 119 11.65 -9.91 41.19
N ILE A 120 12.42 -9.02 41.82
CA ILE A 120 13.82 -9.28 42.21
C ILE A 120 13.88 -10.49 43.14
N ARG A 121 13.05 -10.49 44.20
CA ARG A 121 12.97 -11.60 45.17
C ARG A 121 12.53 -12.91 44.53
N THR A 122 11.67 -12.84 43.51
CA THR A 122 11.11 -14.02 42.83
C THR A 122 12.11 -14.65 41.88
N HIS A 123 12.89 -13.84 41.17
CA HIS A 123 13.78 -14.30 40.10
C HIS A 123 15.26 -14.40 40.51
N GLU A 124 15.67 -13.74 41.60
CA GLU A 124 17.06 -13.64 42.01
C GLU A 124 17.28 -14.02 43.48
N ARG A 125 18.42 -14.64 43.77
CA ARG A 125 18.84 -14.99 45.13
C ARG A 125 19.72 -13.89 45.70
N VAL A 126 19.09 -12.82 46.17
CA VAL A 126 19.75 -11.64 46.75
C VAL A 126 19.22 -11.34 48.16
N SER A 127 20.03 -10.67 48.97
CA SER A 127 19.65 -10.27 50.33
C SER A 127 18.59 -9.15 50.32
N GLN A 128 17.84 -9.03 51.42
CA GLN A 128 16.88 -7.93 51.59
C GLN A 128 17.56 -6.54 51.57
N GLY A 129 18.84 -6.44 51.95
CA GLY A 129 19.60 -5.20 51.84
C GLY A 129 19.83 -4.80 50.38
N GLU A 130 20.27 -5.74 49.55
CA GLU A 130 20.50 -5.51 48.11
C GLU A 130 19.20 -5.18 47.37
N ILE A 131 18.09 -5.84 47.71
CA ILE A 131 16.77 -5.52 47.15
C ILE A 131 16.41 -4.05 47.44
N ARG A 132 16.59 -3.59 48.68
CA ARG A 132 16.30 -2.18 49.04
C ARG A 132 17.17 -1.19 48.27
N THR A 133 18.45 -1.49 48.09
CA THR A 133 19.36 -0.66 47.30
C THR A 133 18.90 -0.55 45.85
N ARG A 134 18.64 -1.69 45.19
CA ARG A 134 18.16 -1.72 43.81
C ARG A 134 16.82 -1.03 43.62
N VAL A 135 15.90 -1.19 44.58
CA VAL A 135 14.61 -0.46 44.56
C VAL A 135 14.85 1.05 44.60
N GLY A 136 15.79 1.53 45.41
CA GLY A 136 16.17 2.94 45.44
C GLY A 136 16.71 3.43 44.10
N GLU A 137 17.65 2.68 43.50
CA GLU A 137 18.22 2.98 42.19
C GLU A 137 17.16 3.01 41.08
N LEU A 138 16.21 2.06 41.10
CA LEU A 138 15.11 2.01 40.14
C LEU A 138 14.14 3.19 40.30
N LEU A 139 13.87 3.61 41.53
CA LEU A 139 13.06 4.81 41.79
C LEU A 139 13.75 6.05 41.24
N GLU A 140 15.05 6.22 41.49
CA GLU A 140 15.84 7.33 40.95
C GLU A 140 15.85 7.32 39.42
N LEU A 141 16.03 6.14 38.81
CA LEU A 141 16.02 5.98 37.36
C LEU A 141 14.71 6.47 36.74
N VAL A 142 13.57 6.27 37.39
CA VAL A 142 12.27 6.77 36.92
C VAL A 142 11.92 8.16 37.43
N GLY A 143 12.88 8.88 38.03
CA GLY A 143 12.72 10.26 38.50
C GLY A 143 11.93 10.40 39.80
N LEU A 144 11.93 9.37 40.66
CA LEU A 144 11.31 9.37 41.98
C LEU A 144 12.37 9.26 43.07
N ARG A 145 12.09 9.79 44.26
CA ARG A 145 13.05 9.74 45.37
C ARG A 145 13.01 8.35 46.04
N PRO A 146 14.15 7.77 46.45
CA PRO A 146 14.19 6.49 47.15
C PRO A 146 13.33 6.41 48.42
N ASP A 147 13.17 7.52 49.15
CA ASP A 147 12.36 7.58 50.38
C ASP A 147 10.87 7.30 50.12
N MET A 148 10.41 7.43 48.87
CA MET A 148 9.05 7.12 48.44
C MET A 148 8.75 5.61 48.41
N ALA A 149 9.76 4.74 48.52
CA ALA A 149 9.57 3.28 48.59
C ALA A 149 8.67 2.85 49.75
N ARG A 150 8.55 3.66 50.80
CA ARG A 150 7.69 3.39 51.96
C ARG A 150 6.21 3.71 51.73
N LEU A 151 5.87 4.42 50.67
CA LEU A 151 4.52 4.86 50.38
C LEU A 151 3.71 3.75 49.70
N PHE A 152 2.39 3.91 49.65
CA PHE A 152 1.44 3.06 48.97
C PHE A 152 1.04 3.64 47.60
N PRO A 153 0.58 2.82 46.64
CA PRO A 153 0.21 3.29 45.30
C PRO A 153 -0.78 4.47 45.26
N HIS A 154 -1.75 4.50 46.19
CA HIS A 154 -2.78 5.54 46.22
C HIS A 154 -2.22 6.94 46.56
N GLU A 155 -1.01 7.02 47.11
CA GLU A 155 -0.33 8.28 47.47
C GLU A 155 0.39 8.94 46.27
N PHE A 156 0.37 8.32 45.10
CA PHE A 156 1.02 8.82 43.88
C PHE A 156 0.01 9.31 42.84
N SER A 157 0.42 10.29 42.02
CA SER A 157 -0.33 10.71 40.83
C SER A 157 -0.35 9.64 39.74
N GLY A 158 -1.23 9.75 38.74
CA GLY A 158 -1.31 8.79 37.62
C GLY A 158 0.03 8.62 36.89
N GLY A 159 0.70 9.72 36.55
CA GLY A 159 2.02 9.68 35.90
C GLY A 159 3.12 9.08 36.79
N GLN A 160 3.08 9.33 38.10
CA GLN A 160 4.01 8.68 39.04
C GLN A 160 3.75 7.18 39.15
N ARG A 161 2.50 6.74 39.18
CA ARG A 161 2.15 5.30 39.15
C ARG A 161 2.64 4.62 37.88
N GLN A 162 2.57 5.32 36.74
CA GLN A 162 3.13 4.80 35.49
C GLN A 162 4.65 4.61 35.59
N ARG A 163 5.36 5.60 36.14
CA ARG A 163 6.81 5.49 36.44
C ARG A 163 7.12 4.31 37.35
N LEU A 164 6.29 4.06 38.36
CA LEU A 164 6.43 2.90 39.25
C LEU A 164 6.20 1.56 38.54
N ALA A 165 5.24 1.50 37.61
CA ALA A 165 5.03 0.31 36.78
C ALA A 165 6.23 0.02 35.87
N ILE A 166 6.84 1.07 35.28
CA ILE A 166 8.07 0.98 34.49
C ILE A 166 9.24 0.50 35.37
N ALA A 167 9.44 1.09 36.56
CA ALA A 167 10.48 0.67 37.49
C ALA A 167 10.35 -0.81 37.89
N ARG A 168 9.12 -1.28 38.12
CA ARG A 168 8.85 -2.69 38.40
C ARG A 168 9.25 -3.59 37.23
N ALA A 169 8.91 -3.24 36.00
CA ALA A 169 9.30 -4.01 34.81
C ALA A 169 10.84 -4.07 34.64
N LEU A 170 11.55 -2.99 34.96
CA LEU A 170 13.01 -2.94 34.87
C LEU A 170 13.75 -3.73 35.96
N SER A 171 13.07 -4.04 37.07
CA SER A 171 13.69 -4.66 38.25
C SER A 171 14.36 -6.01 37.99
N THR A 172 14.03 -6.70 36.90
CA THR A 172 14.51 -8.03 36.55
C THR A 172 15.64 -8.06 35.52
N ASN A 173 16.17 -6.89 35.12
CA ASN A 173 17.08 -6.70 33.98
C ASN A 173 16.44 -7.16 32.66
N ALA A 174 15.22 -6.68 32.39
CA ALA A 174 14.48 -6.98 31.17
C ALA A 174 15.24 -6.57 29.91
N LYS A 175 15.17 -7.39 28.87
CA LYS A 175 15.70 -7.11 27.52
C LYS A 175 14.61 -6.60 26.57
N LEU A 176 13.38 -7.07 26.78
CA LEU A 176 12.18 -6.63 26.05
C LEU A 176 11.11 -6.24 27.05
N ILE A 177 10.51 -5.06 26.86
CA ILE A 177 9.33 -4.65 27.62
C ILE A 177 8.16 -4.44 26.64
N VAL A 178 7.07 -5.15 26.89
CA VAL A 178 5.79 -4.93 26.20
C VAL A 178 5.06 -3.79 26.91
N LEU A 179 4.87 -2.69 26.20
CA LEU A 179 4.19 -1.50 26.71
C LEU A 179 2.77 -1.48 26.14
N ASP A 180 1.78 -1.95 26.90
CA ASP A 180 0.39 -2.05 26.46
C ASP A 180 -0.38 -0.77 26.80
N GLU A 181 -0.49 0.14 25.84
CA GLU A 181 -1.14 1.46 25.98
C GLU A 181 -0.65 2.29 27.18
N PRO A 182 0.68 2.46 27.36
CA PRO A 182 1.29 2.98 28.59
C PRO A 182 0.97 4.44 28.90
N VAL A 183 0.36 5.17 27.96
CA VAL A 183 0.09 6.62 28.05
C VAL A 183 -1.36 6.98 27.73
N SER A 184 -2.23 6.00 27.57
CA SER A 184 -3.63 6.16 27.17
C SER A 184 -4.46 6.96 28.17
N ALA A 185 -4.27 6.71 29.48
CA ALA A 185 -5.02 7.36 30.56
C ALA A 185 -4.34 8.62 31.12
N LEU A 186 -3.36 9.20 30.42
CA LEU A 186 -2.55 10.32 30.90
C LEU A 186 -2.78 11.58 30.08
N ASP A 187 -2.71 12.73 30.75
CA ASP A 187 -2.73 14.06 30.12
C ASP A 187 -1.57 14.21 29.11
N VAL A 188 -1.77 15.06 28.09
CA VAL A 188 -0.82 15.26 26.98
C VAL A 188 0.60 15.62 27.47
N SER A 189 0.72 16.49 28.49
CA SER A 189 2.01 16.87 29.05
C SER A 189 2.71 15.73 29.78
N ILE A 190 1.96 14.89 30.50
CA ILE A 190 2.51 13.72 31.20
C ILE A 190 2.91 12.63 30.21
N ARG A 191 2.15 12.45 29.11
CA ARG A 191 2.49 11.51 28.03
C ARG A 191 3.88 11.78 27.47
N ALA A 192 4.18 13.03 27.13
CA ALA A 192 5.50 13.42 26.63
C ALA A 192 6.63 13.10 27.63
N HIS A 193 6.41 13.38 28.93
CA HIS A 193 7.39 13.04 29.97
C HIS A 193 7.61 11.53 30.14
N ILE A 194 6.58 10.70 29.96
CA ILE A 194 6.71 9.24 30.03
C ILE A 194 7.45 8.71 28.79
N ILE A 195 7.16 9.24 27.60
CA ILE A 195 7.86 8.85 26.37
C ILE A 195 9.36 9.18 26.48
N GLY A 196 9.70 10.42 26.87
CA GLY A 196 11.10 10.80 27.07
C GLY A 196 11.82 9.96 28.13
N LEU A 197 11.13 9.58 29.21
CA LEU A 197 11.69 8.64 30.19
C LEU A 197 11.99 7.26 29.56
N LEU A 198 11.10 6.72 28.73
CA LEU A 198 11.31 5.43 28.07
C LEU A 198 12.50 5.48 27.10
N GLU A 199 12.68 6.59 26.37
CA GLU A 199 13.83 6.83 25.50
C GLU A 199 15.13 6.89 26.30
N GLU A 200 15.15 7.62 27.42
CA GLU A 200 16.31 7.67 28.32
C GLU A 200 16.68 6.28 28.85
N ILE A 201 15.68 5.50 29.26
CA ILE A 201 15.88 4.13 29.74
C ILE A 201 16.45 3.24 28.62
N GLN A 202 15.91 3.32 27.40
CA GLN A 202 16.40 2.57 26.25
C GLN A 202 17.85 2.94 25.92
N ALA A 203 18.17 4.24 25.87
CA ALA A 203 19.53 4.72 25.59
C ALA A 203 20.53 4.27 26.67
N ARG A 204 20.12 4.24 27.95
CA ARG A 204 21.00 3.87 29.07
C ARG A 204 21.18 2.37 29.24
N LEU A 205 20.11 1.58 29.04
CA LEU A 205 20.09 0.15 29.37
C LEU A 205 20.06 -0.77 28.15
N GLY A 206 19.85 -0.24 26.94
CA GLY A 206 19.72 -1.03 25.71
C GLY A 206 18.48 -1.92 25.69
N VAL A 207 17.43 -1.55 26.43
CA VAL A 207 16.17 -2.30 26.46
C VAL A 207 15.38 -2.07 25.16
N SER A 208 14.73 -3.13 24.69
CA SER A 208 13.90 -3.09 23.48
C SER A 208 12.42 -2.99 23.87
N TYR A 209 11.60 -2.42 23.00
CA TYR A 209 10.18 -2.21 23.29
C TYR A 209 9.28 -2.79 22.21
N LEU A 210 8.19 -3.44 22.64
CA LEU A 210 6.98 -3.55 21.82
C LEU A 210 6.00 -2.52 22.34
N PHE A 211 5.84 -1.41 21.63
CA PHE A 211 5.00 -0.30 22.03
C PHE A 211 3.63 -0.41 21.39
N ILE A 212 2.61 -0.75 22.18
CA ILE A 212 1.23 -0.89 21.71
C ILE A 212 0.48 0.41 22.05
N ALA A 213 -0.09 1.06 21.04
CA ALA A 213 -0.89 2.26 21.23
C ALA A 213 -2.01 2.37 20.20
N HIS A 214 -2.98 3.23 20.50
CA HIS A 214 -3.98 3.69 19.56
C HIS A 214 -3.67 5.09 18.99
N ASP A 215 -2.74 5.83 19.61
CA ASP A 215 -2.28 7.15 19.19
C ASP A 215 -1.01 7.03 18.32
N LEU A 216 -1.14 7.42 17.04
CA LEU A 216 -0.05 7.38 16.07
C LEU A 216 1.07 8.39 16.38
N ALA A 217 0.76 9.54 16.98
CA ALA A 217 1.79 10.54 17.29
C ALA A 217 2.77 10.03 18.36
N ALA A 218 2.22 9.40 19.40
CA ALA A 218 3.02 8.75 20.44
C ALA A 218 3.87 7.60 19.88
N ILE A 219 3.29 6.77 18.99
CA ILE A 219 3.98 5.62 18.41
C ILE A 219 5.11 6.04 17.48
N ALA A 220 4.88 7.07 16.67
CA ALA A 220 5.86 7.59 15.72
C ALA A 220 7.06 8.23 16.39
N HIS A 221 6.88 8.79 17.59
CA HIS A 221 7.97 9.46 18.31
C HIS A 221 9.04 8.50 18.82
N ILE A 222 8.64 7.36 19.40
CA ILE A 222 9.54 6.42 20.09
C ILE A 222 9.95 5.20 19.24
N SER A 223 9.19 4.89 18.19
CA SER A 223 9.39 3.64 17.42
C SER A 223 10.35 3.83 16.25
N GLN A 224 11.23 2.86 16.03
CA GLN A 224 12.02 2.79 14.78
C GLN A 224 11.13 2.29 13.63
N GLN A 225 10.31 1.27 13.90
CA GLN A 225 9.36 0.73 12.93
C GLN A 225 7.95 0.70 13.50
N ILE A 226 6.95 0.79 12.63
CA ILE A 226 5.54 0.71 12.99
C ILE A 226 4.88 -0.39 12.17
N ALA A 227 4.19 -1.30 12.85
CA ALA A 227 3.32 -2.30 12.29
C ALA A 227 1.86 -1.91 12.53
N VAL A 228 1.10 -1.78 11.45
CA VAL A 228 -0.33 -1.43 11.47
C VAL A 228 -1.15 -2.71 11.41
N MET A 229 -2.02 -2.91 12.40
CA MET A 229 -2.80 -4.13 12.57
C MET A 229 -4.30 -3.87 12.36
N TYR A 230 -4.92 -4.66 11.50
CA TYR A 230 -6.36 -4.64 11.24
C TYR A 230 -6.95 -6.04 11.28
N LEU A 231 -7.96 -6.24 12.14
CA LEU A 231 -8.67 -7.52 12.32
C LEU A 231 -7.77 -8.76 12.30
N GLY A 232 -6.75 -8.82 13.16
CA GLY A 232 -5.90 -10.01 13.29
C GLY A 232 -4.72 -10.08 12.31
N LYS A 233 -4.58 -9.14 11.38
CA LYS A 233 -3.53 -9.12 10.34
C LYS A 233 -2.68 -7.86 10.44
N LEU A 234 -1.42 -7.94 10.04
CA LEU A 234 -0.63 -6.75 9.72
C LEU A 234 -0.97 -6.33 8.29
N VAL A 235 -1.32 -5.07 8.11
CA VAL A 235 -1.69 -4.51 6.79
C VAL A 235 -0.62 -3.60 6.22
N GLU A 236 0.28 -3.09 7.07
CA GLU A 236 1.41 -2.28 6.67
C GLU A 236 2.50 -2.35 7.75
N VAL A 237 3.75 -2.43 7.34
CA VAL A 237 4.92 -2.37 8.23
C VAL A 237 5.98 -1.52 7.53
N ALA A 238 6.47 -0.48 8.20
CA ALA A 238 7.50 0.41 7.64
C ALA A 238 8.29 1.11 8.76
N ASP A 239 9.40 1.75 8.39
CA ASP A 239 10.07 2.71 9.27
C ASP A 239 9.09 3.81 9.68
N SER A 240 9.17 4.26 10.93
CA SER A 240 8.18 5.17 11.52
C SER A 240 8.01 6.45 10.72
N LEU A 241 9.12 7.10 10.36
CA LEU A 241 9.11 8.32 9.55
C LEU A 241 8.56 8.09 8.13
N GLU A 242 8.85 6.94 7.52
CA GLU A 242 8.34 6.62 6.18
C GLU A 242 6.83 6.36 6.21
N LEU A 243 6.36 5.61 7.21
CA LEU A 243 4.93 5.35 7.40
C LEU A 243 4.15 6.65 7.62
N CYS A 244 4.69 7.57 8.43
CA CYS A 244 4.06 8.87 8.67
C CYS A 244 4.06 9.76 7.43
N ALA A 245 5.16 9.79 6.67
CA ALA A 245 5.28 10.64 5.49
C ALA A 245 4.48 10.10 4.30
N LYS A 246 4.39 8.78 4.16
CA LYS A 246 3.82 8.13 2.99
C LYS A 246 3.13 6.79 3.35
N PRO A 247 2.01 6.84 4.09
CA PRO A 247 1.23 5.63 4.34
C PRO A 247 0.69 5.08 3.02
N LEU A 248 0.78 3.78 2.82
CA LEU A 248 0.40 3.10 1.57
C LEU A 248 -0.94 2.40 1.66
N HIS A 249 -1.25 1.77 2.80
CA HIS A 249 -2.51 1.05 2.95
C HIS A 249 -3.65 2.05 3.26
N PRO A 250 -4.82 1.95 2.58
CA PRO A 250 -5.93 2.88 2.79
C PRO A 250 -6.41 3.01 4.25
N TYR A 251 -6.36 1.92 5.02
CA TYR A 251 -6.61 1.94 6.45
C TYR A 251 -5.60 2.80 7.22
N THR A 252 -4.30 2.67 6.93
CA THR A 252 -3.24 3.47 7.56
C THR A 252 -3.44 4.94 7.23
N MET A 253 -3.72 5.27 5.96
CA MET A 253 -4.02 6.65 5.54
C MET A 253 -5.18 7.24 6.36
N ALA A 254 -6.23 6.46 6.59
CA ALA A 254 -7.37 6.89 7.37
C ALA A 254 -7.07 7.04 8.86
N LEU A 255 -6.24 6.16 9.46
CA LEU A 255 -5.78 6.33 10.84
C LEU A 255 -4.99 7.65 11.01
N PHE A 256 -4.13 7.98 10.05
CA PHE A 256 -3.40 9.26 10.06
C PHE A 256 -4.33 10.45 9.86
N ALA A 257 -5.30 10.36 8.94
CA ALA A 257 -6.27 11.43 8.70
C ALA A 257 -7.19 11.70 9.91
N ALA A 258 -7.46 10.69 10.73
CA ALA A 258 -8.22 10.83 11.97
C ALA A 258 -7.39 11.35 13.16
N SER A 259 -6.07 11.40 13.03
CA SER A 259 -5.16 11.95 14.04
C SER A 259 -5.01 13.46 13.80
N LEU A 260 -5.14 14.29 14.84
CA LEU A 260 -5.06 15.75 14.72
C LEU A 260 -3.78 16.18 13.97
N PRO A 261 -3.85 17.17 13.06
CA PRO A 261 -2.69 17.60 12.28
C PRO A 261 -1.57 18.09 13.21
N SER A 262 -0.32 17.79 12.82
CA SER A 262 0.86 18.16 13.61
C SER A 262 1.08 19.69 13.63
N HIS A 263 0.49 20.40 12.67
CA HIS A 263 0.47 21.86 12.60
C HIS A 263 -0.93 22.41 12.29
N PRO A 264 -1.33 23.54 12.90
CA PRO A 264 -2.64 24.17 12.68
C PRO A 264 -2.89 24.64 11.24
N ASP A 265 -1.85 24.73 10.41
CA ASP A 265 -1.92 25.17 9.01
C ASP A 265 -1.93 24.01 8.00
N GLU A 266 -1.87 22.75 8.44
CA GLU A 266 -1.91 21.57 7.56
C GLU A 266 -3.36 21.13 7.26
N GLU A 267 -3.83 21.40 6.04
CA GLU A 267 -5.07 20.82 5.53
C GLU A 267 -4.84 19.35 5.14
N MET A 268 -5.14 18.41 6.04
CA MET A 268 -5.24 16.99 5.67
C MET A 268 -6.56 16.72 4.97
N LYS A 269 -6.51 16.04 3.81
CA LYS A 269 -7.72 15.52 3.15
C LYS A 269 -8.33 14.46 4.06
N GLU A 270 -9.51 14.75 4.60
CA GLU A 270 -10.24 13.85 5.49
C GLU A 270 -10.67 12.59 4.72
N ILE A 271 -10.05 11.45 5.05
CA ILE A 271 -10.50 10.14 4.55
C ILE A 271 -11.54 9.64 5.54
N VAL A 272 -12.81 9.94 5.27
CA VAL A 272 -13.92 9.46 6.10
C VAL A 272 -14.12 7.97 5.84
N LEU A 273 -13.79 7.13 6.83
CA LEU A 273 -14.12 5.71 6.80
C LEU A 273 -15.63 5.53 6.99
N SER A 274 -16.28 4.87 6.04
CA SER A 274 -17.69 4.49 6.15
C SER A 274 -17.84 3.11 6.79
N GLY A 275 -18.89 2.94 7.60
CA GLY A 275 -19.27 1.65 8.19
C GLY A 275 -18.57 1.28 9.51
N GLU A 276 -19.12 0.29 10.22
CA GLU A 276 -18.58 -0.26 11.47
C GLU A 276 -17.45 -1.27 11.20
N VAL A 277 -16.59 -1.48 12.22
CA VAL A 277 -15.55 -2.51 12.16
C VAL A 277 -16.21 -3.90 12.02
N PRO A 278 -15.88 -4.68 10.97
CA PRO A 278 -16.42 -6.02 10.81
C PRO A 278 -16.06 -6.94 12.00
N SER A 279 -16.93 -7.90 12.29
CA SER A 279 -16.72 -8.82 13.41
C SER A 279 -15.55 -9.78 13.15
N ALA A 280 -14.65 -9.91 14.13
CA ALA A 280 -13.58 -10.92 14.11
C ALA A 280 -14.10 -12.38 14.17
N LEU A 281 -15.40 -12.58 14.44
CA LEU A 281 -16.08 -13.88 14.40
C LEU A 281 -16.30 -14.38 12.97
N ASN A 282 -16.55 -13.44 12.06
CA ASN A 282 -16.78 -13.72 10.64
C ASN A 282 -16.09 -12.62 9.82
N PRO A 283 -14.74 -12.66 9.74
CA PRO A 283 -14.00 -11.64 9.02
C PRO A 283 -14.37 -11.66 7.54
N PRO A 284 -14.36 -10.50 6.86
CA PRO A 284 -14.61 -10.43 5.42
C PRO A 284 -13.63 -11.32 4.63
N SER A 285 -14.10 -11.88 3.51
CA SER A 285 -13.26 -12.66 2.61
C SER A 285 -12.23 -11.76 1.90
N GLY A 286 -11.13 -12.36 1.45
CA GLY A 286 -10.05 -11.62 0.82
C GLY A 286 -9.38 -10.60 1.75
N CYS A 287 -9.31 -9.33 1.33
CA CYS A 287 -8.82 -8.22 2.13
C CYS A 287 -9.84 -7.84 3.21
N ARG A 288 -9.50 -8.04 4.49
CA ARG A 288 -10.41 -7.74 5.62
C ARG A 288 -10.92 -6.31 5.64
N PHE A 289 -10.18 -5.36 5.06
CA PHE A 289 -10.54 -3.95 5.02
C PHE A 289 -11.45 -3.58 3.83
N HIS A 290 -11.66 -4.47 2.85
CA HIS A 290 -12.44 -4.17 1.64
C HIS A 290 -13.84 -3.57 1.90
N PRO A 291 -14.59 -3.92 2.98
CA PRO A 291 -15.92 -3.34 3.21
C PRO A 291 -15.91 -1.86 3.58
N ARG A 292 -14.76 -1.35 4.08
CA ARG A 292 -14.58 0.03 4.52
C ARG A 292 -13.58 0.80 3.64
N CYS A 293 -13.03 0.14 2.62
CA CYS A 293 -11.98 0.70 1.78
C CYS A 293 -12.57 1.63 0.71
N PRO A 294 -12.16 2.91 0.64
CA PRO A 294 -12.61 3.82 -0.41
C PRO A 294 -12.04 3.46 -1.80
N PHE A 295 -11.02 2.59 -1.85
CA PHE A 295 -10.36 2.11 -3.06
C PHE A 295 -10.63 0.62 -3.32
N VAL A 296 -11.78 0.11 -2.87
CA VAL A 296 -12.15 -1.30 -3.05
C VAL A 296 -12.23 -1.69 -4.53
N MET A 297 -11.70 -2.87 -4.87
CA MET A 297 -11.78 -3.49 -6.19
C MET A 297 -12.47 -4.87 -6.08
N PRO A 298 -13.04 -5.43 -7.16
CA PRO A 298 -13.67 -6.76 -7.14
C PRO A 298 -12.78 -7.85 -6.54
N ARG A 299 -11.49 -7.89 -6.90
CA ARG A 299 -10.53 -8.86 -6.35
C ARG A 299 -10.33 -8.80 -4.84
N CYS A 300 -10.63 -7.66 -4.20
CA CYS A 300 -10.39 -7.45 -2.78
C CYS A 300 -11.31 -8.30 -1.89
N SER A 301 -12.48 -8.73 -2.36
CA SER A 301 -13.34 -9.65 -1.62
C SER A 301 -13.00 -11.12 -1.86
N GLU A 302 -12.19 -11.43 -2.87
CA GLU A 302 -11.89 -12.80 -3.30
C GLU A 302 -10.54 -13.29 -2.76
N ARG A 303 -9.51 -12.44 -2.76
CA ARG A 303 -8.13 -12.82 -2.40
C ARG A 303 -7.56 -11.91 -1.31
N GLU A 304 -6.90 -12.53 -0.33
CA GLU A 304 -6.18 -11.80 0.72
C GLU A 304 -4.89 -11.21 0.13
N PRO A 305 -4.61 -9.91 0.31
CA PRO A 305 -3.37 -9.30 -0.15
C PRO A 305 -2.16 -9.83 0.61
N ASP A 306 -1.10 -10.15 -0.12
CA ASP A 306 0.19 -10.52 0.46
C ASP A 306 0.93 -9.26 0.93
N LEU A 307 1.62 -9.31 2.08
CA LEU A 307 2.55 -8.26 2.47
C LEU A 307 3.81 -8.35 1.60
N VAL A 308 4.11 -7.29 0.87
CA VAL A 308 5.23 -7.22 -0.07
C VAL A 308 6.17 -6.09 0.34
N GLU A 309 7.48 -6.35 0.32
CA GLU A 309 8.49 -5.33 0.59
C GLU A 309 8.57 -4.32 -0.57
N VAL A 310 7.99 -3.15 -0.34
CA VAL A 310 7.90 -2.07 -1.34
C VAL A 310 9.28 -1.51 -1.69
N SER A 311 10.27 -1.59 -0.78
CA SER A 311 11.66 -1.16 -1.00
C SER A 311 12.37 -1.97 -2.12
N LEU A 312 11.90 -3.19 -2.39
CA LEU A 312 12.37 -4.02 -3.49
C LEU A 312 11.74 -3.59 -4.81
N LEU A 313 10.62 -2.85 -4.81
CA LEU A 313 10.03 -2.31 -6.03
C LEU A 313 10.99 -1.33 -6.73
N PRO A 314 11.69 -0.41 -6.05
CA PRO A 314 12.82 0.33 -6.62
C PRO A 314 13.98 -0.53 -7.15
N LYS A 315 14.28 -1.70 -6.56
CA LYS A 315 15.28 -2.62 -7.11
C LYS A 315 14.76 -3.38 -8.34
N LEU A 316 13.44 -3.44 -8.50
CA LEU A 316 12.72 -3.81 -9.71
C LEU A 316 12.53 -2.61 -10.68
N ARG A 317 12.98 -1.39 -10.32
CA ARG A 317 12.83 -0.20 -11.18
C ARG A 317 14.01 -0.02 -12.13
N TYR A 318 13.69 -0.13 -13.41
CA TYR A 318 14.05 0.94 -14.32
C TYR A 318 13.34 2.22 -13.82
N VAL A 319 14.14 3.15 -13.28
CA VAL A 319 13.74 4.53 -12.98
C VAL A 319 13.15 5.15 -14.26
N ALA A 320 12.31 6.18 -14.13
CA ALA A 320 11.65 6.94 -15.19
C ALA A 320 12.57 7.33 -16.37
N ILE A 321 12.90 6.37 -17.23
CA ILE A 321 13.75 6.57 -18.40
C ILE A 321 12.83 6.42 -19.60
N ILE A 322 12.79 7.48 -20.39
CA ILE A 322 12.26 7.45 -21.74
C ILE A 322 13.46 7.22 -22.65
N THR A 323 13.60 6.00 -23.19
CA THR A 323 14.66 5.69 -24.17
C THR A 323 14.08 5.47 -25.55
N PHE A 324 14.92 5.64 -26.57
CA PHE A 324 14.58 5.29 -27.94
C PHE A 324 15.70 4.45 -28.54
N ASN A 325 15.33 3.37 -29.20
CA ASN A 325 16.19 2.55 -30.06
C ASN A 325 15.46 2.32 -31.39
N GLU A 326 16.18 2.32 -32.52
CA GLU A 326 15.62 2.07 -33.84
C GLU A 326 14.95 0.69 -33.97
N HIS A 327 15.45 -0.31 -33.23
CA HIS A 327 14.88 -1.67 -33.21
C HIS A 327 13.64 -1.81 -32.31
N ASP A 328 13.72 -1.27 -31.09
CA ASP A 328 12.72 -1.47 -30.04
C ASP A 328 11.64 -0.38 -29.99
N GLY A 329 11.90 0.76 -30.65
CA GLY A 329 11.07 1.95 -30.57
C GLY A 329 11.32 2.76 -29.28
N LEU A 330 10.28 3.45 -28.83
CA LEU A 330 10.25 4.26 -27.61
C LEU A 330 9.83 3.39 -26.43
N LEU A 331 10.68 3.36 -25.41
CA LEU A 331 10.42 2.63 -24.17
C LEU A 331 10.12 3.64 -23.06
N ILE A 332 9.00 3.43 -22.37
CA ILE A 332 8.53 4.27 -21.28
C ILE A 332 8.42 3.40 -20.02
N GLY A 333 9.28 3.67 -19.04
CA GLY A 333 9.22 2.96 -17.76
C GLY A 333 7.93 3.26 -17.00
N ALA A 334 7.46 2.27 -16.22
CA ALA A 334 6.27 2.38 -15.38
C ALA A 334 6.31 3.51 -14.32
N GLY A 335 7.43 4.23 -14.16
CA GLY A 335 7.53 5.39 -13.28
C GLY A 335 7.37 6.74 -13.97
N ALA A 336 7.25 6.78 -15.31
CA ALA A 336 7.22 8.03 -16.07
C ALA A 336 5.91 8.80 -15.84
N TRP A 337 6.01 10.12 -15.75
CA TRP A 337 4.89 11.05 -15.63
C TRP A 337 4.54 11.67 -16.99
N HIS A 338 3.32 12.18 -17.12
CA HIS A 338 2.85 12.86 -18.34
C HIS A 338 3.77 14.03 -18.73
N ARG A 339 4.27 14.76 -17.73
CA ARG A 339 5.26 15.84 -17.88
C ARG A 339 6.59 15.35 -18.45
N ASP A 340 7.00 14.12 -18.17
CA ASP A 340 8.27 13.56 -18.66
C ASP A 340 8.18 13.31 -20.18
N ILE A 341 7.01 12.88 -20.69
CA ILE A 341 6.76 12.78 -22.13
C ILE A 341 6.72 14.17 -22.78
N GLU A 342 5.99 15.13 -22.18
CA GLU A 342 5.87 16.50 -22.71
C GLU A 342 7.24 17.17 -22.85
N LEU A 343 8.12 17.00 -21.86
CA LEU A 343 9.43 17.65 -21.84
C LEU A 343 10.53 16.84 -22.56
N SER A 344 10.25 15.61 -22.98
CA SER A 344 11.28 14.72 -23.56
C SER A 344 11.72 15.19 -24.96
N PRO A 345 13.02 15.54 -25.14
CA PRO A 345 13.56 15.84 -26.45
C PRO A 345 13.52 14.64 -27.41
N ILE A 346 13.59 13.42 -26.86
CA ILE A 346 13.52 12.16 -27.61
C ILE A 346 12.12 11.99 -28.19
N VAL A 347 11.08 12.15 -27.36
CA VAL A 347 9.68 12.07 -27.83
C VAL A 347 9.39 13.19 -28.82
N LYS A 348 9.82 14.43 -28.53
CA LYS A 348 9.65 15.55 -29.45
C LYS A 348 10.28 15.31 -30.83
N ARG A 349 11.44 14.64 -30.86
CA ARG A 349 12.19 14.37 -32.10
C ARG A 349 11.62 13.19 -32.88
N TYR A 350 11.40 12.05 -32.23
CA TYR A 350 11.05 10.79 -32.89
C TYR A 350 9.54 10.49 -32.87
N TYR A 351 8.77 11.11 -31.97
CA TYR A 351 7.32 10.93 -31.84
C TYR A 351 6.59 12.30 -31.73
N PRO A 352 6.71 13.17 -32.74
CA PRO A 352 6.20 14.54 -32.67
C PRO A 352 4.68 14.63 -32.44
N PHE A 353 3.90 13.68 -32.95
CA PHE A 353 2.45 13.60 -32.72
C PHE A 353 2.09 13.24 -31.29
N LEU A 354 2.86 12.33 -30.68
CA LEU A 354 2.72 11.97 -29.28
C LEU A 354 3.00 13.21 -28.41
N HIS A 355 4.13 13.86 -28.66
CA HIS A 355 4.51 15.09 -27.97
C HIS A 355 3.46 16.22 -28.14
N GLU A 356 2.93 16.44 -29.36
CA GLU A 356 1.89 17.44 -29.60
C GLU A 356 0.58 17.13 -28.87
N THR A 357 0.22 15.84 -28.78
CA THR A 357 -1.01 15.40 -28.15
C THR A 357 -0.97 15.62 -26.63
N PHE A 358 0.12 15.24 -25.97
CA PHE A 358 0.33 15.53 -24.55
C PHE A 358 0.41 17.05 -24.27
N ARG A 359 0.89 17.85 -25.22
CA ARG A 359 0.89 19.32 -25.11
C ARG A 359 -0.51 19.95 -25.23
N LYS A 360 -1.43 19.37 -26.02
CA LYS A 360 -2.75 19.96 -26.34
C LYS A 360 -3.87 19.62 -25.35
N VAL A 361 -3.75 18.52 -24.60
CA VAL A 361 -4.81 17.96 -23.72
C VAL A 361 -4.94 18.68 -22.35
N ALA A 362 -4.45 19.92 -22.27
CA ALA A 362 -4.23 20.62 -21.01
C ALA A 362 -5.51 21.23 -20.37
N GLN A 363 -6.08 20.57 -19.36
CA GLN A 363 -6.75 21.27 -18.26
C GLN A 363 -5.75 21.51 -17.11
N PRO A 364 -5.52 22.77 -16.67
CA PRO A 364 -4.52 23.10 -15.65
C PRO A 364 -4.68 22.38 -14.29
N ARG A 365 -5.88 21.87 -13.96
CA ARG A 365 -6.16 21.16 -12.71
C ARG A 365 -5.72 19.69 -12.67
N ILE A 366 -5.54 19.04 -13.83
CA ILE A 366 -5.26 17.59 -13.95
C ILE A 366 -3.75 17.33 -14.12
N ARG A 367 -2.97 18.36 -14.45
CA ARG A 367 -1.60 18.30 -14.99
C ARG A 367 -0.55 17.57 -14.13
N ASN A 368 -0.81 17.29 -12.84
CA ASN A 368 0.25 16.97 -11.87
C ASN A 368 0.03 15.75 -10.97
N MET A 369 -0.98 14.88 -11.19
CA MET A 369 -1.33 13.87 -10.18
C MET A 369 -1.12 12.38 -10.55
N GLY A 370 -0.82 12.04 -11.81
CA GLY A 370 -0.73 10.63 -12.25
C GLY A 370 0.57 10.28 -12.99
N THR A 371 1.19 9.15 -12.64
CA THR A 371 2.15 8.47 -13.52
C THR A 371 1.41 7.94 -14.75
N ILE A 372 2.08 7.85 -15.90
CA ILE A 372 1.48 7.26 -17.13
C ILE A 372 1.00 5.84 -16.85
N SER A 373 1.79 5.06 -16.12
CA SER A 373 1.41 3.73 -15.62
C SER A 373 0.21 3.74 -14.66
N GLY A 374 0.08 4.77 -13.82
CA GLY A 374 -1.01 4.90 -12.84
C GLY A 374 -2.32 5.32 -13.48
N ASN A 375 -2.27 6.20 -14.48
CA ASN A 375 -3.43 6.57 -15.30
C ASN A 375 -3.86 5.41 -16.20
N LEU A 376 -2.91 4.63 -16.70
CA LEU A 376 -3.21 3.38 -17.39
C LEU A 376 -3.86 2.39 -16.39
N ALA A 377 -3.28 2.14 -15.22
CA ALA A 377 -3.79 1.11 -14.30
C ALA A 377 -5.07 1.49 -13.50
N GLY A 378 -5.51 2.75 -13.49
CA GLY A 378 -6.66 3.16 -12.68
C GLY A 378 -7.36 4.48 -13.05
N GLY A 379 -7.01 5.10 -14.19
CA GLY A 379 -7.63 6.33 -14.67
C GLY A 379 -8.56 6.08 -15.86
N ASP A 380 -9.56 6.94 -16.01
CA ASP A 380 -10.46 6.98 -17.16
C ASP A 380 -9.67 7.32 -18.45
N PRO A 381 -9.54 6.39 -19.42
CA PRO A 381 -8.85 6.62 -20.69
C PRO A 381 -9.44 7.80 -21.50
N LEU A 382 -10.67 8.21 -21.21
CA LEU A 382 -11.37 9.33 -21.84
C LEU A 382 -10.84 10.71 -21.40
N THR A 383 -10.17 10.80 -20.25
CA THR A 383 -9.67 12.07 -19.70
C THR A 383 -8.24 12.42 -20.10
N ASP A 384 -7.51 11.47 -20.71
CA ASP A 384 -6.16 11.68 -21.21
C ASP A 384 -6.02 11.37 -22.72
N PRO A 385 -6.58 12.22 -23.60
CA PRO A 385 -6.50 12.07 -25.04
C PRO A 385 -5.07 12.10 -25.64
N GLY A 386 -4.02 12.19 -24.81
CA GLY A 386 -2.59 12.14 -25.12
C GLY A 386 -2.09 10.80 -25.64
N ALA A 387 -2.48 9.73 -24.94
CA ALA A 387 -1.86 8.41 -25.04
C ALA A 387 -2.48 7.50 -26.11
N SER A 388 -3.61 7.87 -26.71
CA SER A 388 -4.32 6.97 -27.62
C SER A 388 -3.64 6.78 -28.98
N LEU A 389 -2.74 7.69 -29.37
CA LEU A 389 -1.94 7.57 -30.60
C LEU A 389 -0.74 6.61 -30.44
N ILE A 390 -0.39 6.28 -29.19
CA ILE A 390 0.61 5.25 -28.87
C ILE A 390 0.05 3.84 -29.11
N ALA A 391 -1.27 3.69 -29.13
CA ALA A 391 -1.92 2.47 -28.68
C ALA A 391 -2.41 1.49 -29.75
N LEU A 392 -1.96 1.61 -31.00
CA LEU A 392 -2.26 0.57 -32.00
C LEU A 392 -1.31 -0.63 -31.90
N ASP A 393 -0.04 -0.38 -31.60
CA ASP A 393 1.00 -1.41 -31.58
C ASP A 393 1.84 -1.38 -30.29
N ALA A 394 1.40 -0.62 -29.27
CA ALA A 394 2.13 -0.59 -28.01
C ALA A 394 1.96 -1.90 -27.25
N GLU A 395 3.06 -2.35 -26.66
CA GLU A 395 3.07 -3.51 -25.77
C GLU A 395 3.35 -3.05 -24.34
N ILE A 396 2.66 -3.67 -23.40
CA ILE A 396 2.95 -3.55 -21.99
C ILE A 396 3.75 -4.76 -21.55
N THR A 397 4.92 -4.52 -20.97
CA THR A 397 5.72 -5.54 -20.30
C THR A 397 5.32 -5.62 -18.83
N LEU A 398 4.88 -6.81 -18.44
CA LEU A 398 4.51 -7.17 -17.08
C LEU A 398 5.57 -8.09 -16.50
N ALA A 399 6.04 -7.78 -15.30
CA ALA A 399 7.01 -8.62 -14.58
C ALA A 399 6.38 -9.19 -13.32
N SER A 400 6.68 -10.45 -13.03
CA SER A 400 6.34 -11.14 -11.79
C SER A 400 7.55 -11.91 -11.26
N SER A 401 7.40 -12.53 -10.10
CA SER A 401 8.38 -13.49 -9.57
C SER A 401 8.57 -14.73 -10.48
N HIS A 402 7.68 -14.95 -11.45
CA HIS A 402 7.68 -16.12 -12.34
C HIS A 402 8.19 -15.80 -13.75
N GLY A 403 8.60 -14.54 -14.01
CA GLY A 403 9.13 -14.10 -15.30
C GLY A 403 8.43 -12.85 -15.83
N GLN A 404 8.72 -12.51 -17.09
CA GLN A 404 8.15 -11.38 -17.80
C GLN A 404 7.23 -11.85 -18.93
N ARG A 405 6.16 -11.09 -19.18
CA ARG A 405 5.32 -11.25 -20.37
C ARG A 405 4.98 -9.90 -20.97
N SER A 406 4.81 -9.87 -22.29
CA SER A 406 4.30 -8.71 -23.01
C SER A 406 2.85 -8.94 -23.40
N THR A 407 2.03 -7.90 -23.35
CA THR A 407 0.65 -7.92 -23.84
C THR A 407 0.37 -6.66 -24.64
N PRO A 408 -0.38 -6.72 -25.75
CA PRO A 408 -0.83 -5.53 -26.44
C PRO A 408 -1.59 -4.60 -25.49
N LEU A 409 -1.42 -3.28 -25.67
CA LEU A 409 -2.05 -2.27 -24.83
C LEU A 409 -3.59 -2.36 -24.88
N GLU A 410 -4.16 -2.73 -26.02
CA GLU A 410 -5.59 -2.97 -26.20
C GLU A 410 -6.11 -4.18 -25.41
N GLU A 411 -5.31 -5.23 -25.27
CA GLU A 411 -5.67 -6.43 -24.50
C GLU A 411 -5.43 -6.23 -23.01
N PHE A 412 -4.64 -5.24 -22.65
CA PHE A 412 -4.47 -4.83 -21.26
C PHE A 412 -5.69 -4.08 -20.73
N PHE A 413 -6.44 -3.41 -21.62
CA PHE A 413 -7.67 -2.64 -21.36
C PHE A 413 -8.87 -3.21 -22.10
N VAL A 414 -9.38 -4.34 -21.64
CA VAL A 414 -10.49 -5.02 -22.29
C VAL A 414 -11.83 -4.29 -22.03
N ASP A 415 -11.95 -3.58 -20.90
CA ASP A 415 -13.12 -2.76 -20.52
C ASP A 415 -12.70 -1.62 -19.57
N TYR A 416 -13.55 -0.60 -19.41
CA TYR A 416 -13.36 0.59 -18.54
C TYR A 416 -12.96 0.28 -17.07
N TYR A 417 -13.10 -0.97 -16.64
CA TYR A 417 -12.86 -1.43 -15.28
C TYR A 417 -11.95 -2.67 -15.16
N GLN A 418 -11.43 -3.22 -16.27
CA GLN A 418 -10.66 -4.46 -16.25
C GLN A 418 -9.25 -4.27 -16.80
N THR A 419 -8.27 -4.34 -15.90
CA THR A 419 -6.85 -4.43 -16.23
C THR A 419 -6.41 -5.89 -16.25
N ALA A 420 -5.74 -6.35 -17.31
CA ALA A 420 -5.32 -7.74 -17.47
C ALA A 420 -4.06 -8.13 -16.65
N LEU A 421 -3.95 -7.71 -15.38
CA LEU A 421 -2.82 -8.03 -14.50
C LEU A 421 -3.07 -9.31 -13.69
N ASN A 422 -2.16 -10.29 -13.78
CA ASN A 422 -2.16 -11.44 -12.88
C ASN A 422 -1.64 -11.04 -11.48
N PRO A 423 -1.96 -11.80 -10.44
CA PRO A 423 -1.43 -11.54 -9.10
C PRO A 423 0.10 -11.58 -9.05
N GLY A 424 0.71 -10.55 -8.48
CA GLY A 424 2.16 -10.40 -8.42
C GLY A 424 2.80 -9.90 -9.72
N GLU A 425 2.00 -9.64 -10.76
CA GLU A 425 2.48 -8.91 -11.93
C GLU A 425 2.44 -7.40 -11.69
N LEU A 426 3.51 -6.76 -12.12
CA LEU A 426 3.69 -5.32 -12.09
C LEU A 426 3.90 -4.86 -13.53
N LEU A 427 3.23 -3.77 -13.90
CA LEU A 427 3.58 -3.03 -15.12
C LEU A 427 4.99 -2.48 -14.95
N THR A 428 5.88 -2.83 -15.87
CA THR A 428 7.29 -2.42 -15.83
C THR A 428 7.65 -1.45 -16.94
N GLU A 429 7.15 -1.69 -18.15
CA GLU A 429 7.50 -0.93 -19.34
C GLU A 429 6.32 -0.85 -20.30
N ILE A 430 6.20 0.28 -20.99
CA ILE A 430 5.36 0.44 -22.17
C ILE A 430 6.30 0.64 -23.35
N ARG A 431 6.23 -0.26 -24.31
CA ARG A 431 6.99 -0.22 -25.54
C ARG A 431 6.11 0.31 -26.66
N ILE A 432 6.62 1.29 -27.39
CA ILE A 432 5.94 1.94 -28.49
C ILE A 432 6.82 1.78 -29.74
N PRO A 433 6.39 1.04 -30.77
CA PRO A 433 7.22 0.81 -31.95
C PRO A 433 7.65 2.12 -32.65
N SER A 434 8.78 2.08 -33.36
CA SER A 434 9.27 3.22 -34.13
C SER A 434 8.31 3.61 -35.26
N PRO A 435 8.03 4.91 -35.46
CA PRO A 435 7.14 5.38 -36.51
C PRO A 435 7.76 5.33 -37.92
N GLU A 436 9.08 5.16 -38.04
CA GLU A 436 9.81 5.19 -39.32
C GLU A 436 9.93 3.81 -39.99
N ARG A 437 8.86 3.01 -40.00
CA ARG A 437 8.78 1.81 -40.84
C ARG A 437 8.12 2.18 -42.19
N PRO A 438 8.53 1.60 -43.33
CA PRO A 438 7.88 1.88 -44.62
C PRO A 438 6.35 1.61 -44.53
N GLY A 439 5.52 2.62 -44.79
CA GLY A 439 4.04 2.53 -44.74
C GLY A 439 3.33 3.16 -43.54
N TRP A 440 3.99 4.06 -42.81
CA TRP A 440 3.39 4.72 -41.64
C TRP A 440 2.90 6.13 -41.96
N SER A 441 1.61 6.39 -41.74
CA SER A 441 0.98 7.69 -42.05
C SER A 441 -0.10 8.06 -41.05
N HIS A 442 0.21 9.00 -40.16
CA HIS A 442 -0.71 9.44 -39.11
C HIS A 442 -1.42 10.74 -39.51
N ILE A 443 -2.76 10.76 -39.42
CA ILE A 443 -3.57 11.99 -39.51
C ILE A 443 -4.37 12.17 -38.23
N LYS A 444 -4.08 13.22 -37.46
CA LYS A 444 -4.95 13.65 -36.35
C LYS A 444 -5.76 14.86 -36.78
N PHE A 445 -7.09 14.73 -36.84
CA PHE A 445 -7.96 15.89 -37.05
C PHE A 445 -8.41 16.47 -35.71
N THR A 446 -8.23 17.77 -35.51
CA THR A 446 -8.70 18.50 -34.31
C THR A 446 -9.73 19.54 -34.78
N PRO A 447 -10.94 19.63 -34.20
CA PRO A 447 -11.91 20.65 -34.54
C PRO A 447 -11.36 22.06 -34.23
N ARG A 448 -11.92 23.07 -34.88
CA ARG A 448 -11.41 24.45 -34.82
C ARG A 448 -11.75 25.18 -33.51
N SER A 449 -12.71 24.70 -32.71
CA SER A 449 -13.07 25.26 -31.40
C SER A 449 -13.31 24.17 -30.35
N ILE A 450 -13.12 24.54 -29.08
CA ILE A 450 -13.26 23.65 -27.90
C ILE A 450 -14.73 23.35 -27.59
N GLU A 451 -15.66 24.17 -28.06
CA GLU A 451 -17.10 24.05 -27.77
C GLU A 451 -17.76 22.89 -28.52
N ASP A 452 -17.16 22.43 -29.62
CA ASP A 452 -17.56 21.22 -30.36
C ASP A 452 -16.83 19.98 -29.79
N PHE A 453 -17.19 19.58 -28.57
CA PHE A 453 -16.58 18.47 -27.82
C PHE A 453 -16.74 17.07 -28.46
N ALA A 454 -17.21 16.95 -29.70
CA ALA A 454 -17.26 15.71 -30.47
C ALA A 454 -16.01 15.56 -31.35
N THR A 455 -14.85 15.37 -30.71
CA THR A 455 -13.61 15.08 -31.42
C THR A 455 -13.65 13.62 -31.90
N VAL A 456 -13.42 13.32 -33.18
CA VAL A 456 -13.17 11.94 -33.63
C VAL A 456 -11.70 11.81 -34.02
N GLY A 457 -10.98 10.92 -33.35
CA GLY A 457 -9.59 10.62 -33.67
C GLY A 457 -9.49 9.37 -34.54
N VAL A 458 -8.71 9.44 -35.62
CA VAL A 458 -8.36 8.28 -36.45
C VAL A 458 -6.85 8.15 -36.50
N ALA A 459 -6.34 6.97 -36.17
CA ALA A 459 -4.96 6.58 -36.43
C ALA A 459 -4.98 5.44 -37.43
N LEU A 460 -4.13 5.50 -38.46
CA LEU A 460 -4.11 4.49 -39.51
C LEU A 460 -2.67 4.16 -39.89
N THR A 461 -2.35 2.88 -40.05
CA THR A 461 -1.12 2.42 -40.71
C THR A 461 -1.52 1.65 -41.96
N LEU A 462 -0.75 1.79 -43.05
CA LEU A 462 -1.09 1.19 -44.34
C LEU A 462 0.18 0.76 -45.05
N ARG A 463 0.32 -0.53 -45.32
CA ARG A 463 1.34 -1.07 -46.20
C ARG A 463 0.70 -1.46 -47.52
N ALA A 464 1.24 -0.91 -48.60
CA ALA A 464 0.79 -1.21 -49.95
C ALA A 464 1.96 -1.64 -50.84
N ARG A 465 1.72 -2.59 -51.74
CA ARG A 465 2.64 -2.96 -52.82
C ARG A 465 1.84 -3.07 -54.11
N ASP A 466 2.33 -2.45 -55.18
CA ASP A 466 1.71 -2.47 -56.51
C ASP A 466 0.21 -2.08 -56.49
N GLY A 467 -0.15 -1.12 -55.64
CA GLY A 467 -1.54 -0.66 -55.48
C GLY A 467 -2.46 -1.62 -54.72
N VAL A 468 -1.93 -2.69 -54.10
CA VAL A 468 -2.67 -3.63 -53.25
C VAL A 468 -2.31 -3.41 -51.78
N CYS A 469 -3.32 -3.41 -50.91
CA CYS A 469 -3.12 -3.32 -49.46
C CYS A 469 -2.57 -4.65 -48.93
N GLU A 470 -1.31 -4.68 -48.50
CA GLU A 470 -0.73 -5.84 -47.82
C GLU A 470 -1.15 -5.91 -46.35
N ASP A 471 -1.16 -4.75 -45.70
CA ASP A 471 -1.52 -4.64 -44.29
C ASP A 471 -2.10 -3.25 -43.99
N VAL A 472 -3.01 -3.20 -43.02
CA VAL A 472 -3.62 -1.96 -42.54
C VAL A 472 -3.98 -2.15 -41.07
N ARG A 473 -3.76 -1.13 -40.25
CA ARG A 473 -4.29 -1.05 -38.88
C ARG A 473 -5.03 0.25 -38.68
N ILE A 474 -6.16 0.21 -37.99
CA ILE A 474 -7.06 1.36 -37.85
C ILE A 474 -7.49 1.48 -36.39
N GLY A 475 -7.07 2.56 -35.75
CA GLY A 475 -7.43 2.92 -34.38
C GLY A 475 -8.39 4.11 -34.37
N LEU A 476 -9.49 3.99 -33.66
CA LEU A 476 -10.49 5.03 -33.49
C LEU A 476 -10.53 5.48 -32.03
N ASN A 477 -10.56 6.78 -31.80
CA ASN A 477 -10.64 7.37 -30.47
C ASN A 477 -11.80 8.37 -30.38
N SER A 478 -12.32 8.58 -29.17
CA SER A 478 -13.42 9.49 -28.86
C SER A 478 -14.72 9.15 -29.61
N VAL A 479 -14.84 7.85 -29.91
CA VAL A 479 -16.00 7.21 -30.53
C VAL A 479 -16.61 6.13 -29.62
N ALA A 480 -15.90 5.73 -28.58
CA ALA A 480 -16.28 4.79 -27.53
C ALA A 480 -15.48 5.10 -26.24
N PRO A 481 -15.82 4.48 -25.08
CA PRO A 481 -15.09 4.61 -23.80
C PRO A 481 -13.61 4.23 -23.86
N ILE A 482 -13.27 3.36 -24.80
CA ILE A 482 -11.94 2.84 -25.06
C ILE A 482 -11.56 3.09 -26.52
N ILE A 483 -10.28 2.92 -26.82
CA ILE A 483 -9.78 2.93 -28.19
C ILE A 483 -10.37 1.73 -28.92
N VAL A 484 -10.97 1.97 -30.08
CA VAL A 484 -11.54 0.91 -30.92
C VAL A 484 -10.52 0.57 -32.00
N HIS A 485 -10.07 -0.68 -32.00
CA HIS A 485 -9.30 -1.25 -33.10
C HIS A 485 -10.29 -1.78 -34.16
N ALA A 486 -10.38 -1.12 -35.31
CA ALA A 486 -11.37 -1.39 -36.35
C ALA A 486 -10.95 -2.60 -37.22
N LYS A 487 -10.87 -3.78 -36.58
CA LYS A 487 -10.40 -5.05 -37.15
C LYS A 487 -11.25 -5.49 -38.34
N GLN A 488 -12.53 -5.16 -38.38
CA GLN A 488 -13.38 -5.51 -39.53
C GLN A 488 -13.07 -4.60 -40.73
N ALA A 489 -12.86 -3.31 -40.50
CA ALA A 489 -12.47 -2.37 -41.53
C ALA A 489 -11.10 -2.71 -42.13
N GLU A 490 -10.16 -3.17 -41.29
CA GLU A 490 -8.87 -3.67 -41.75
C GLU A 490 -9.01 -4.86 -42.68
N ARG A 491 -9.79 -5.89 -42.26
CA ARG A 491 -10.10 -7.05 -43.10
C ARG A 491 -10.81 -6.65 -44.38
N ALA A 492 -11.59 -5.58 -44.36
CA ALA A 492 -12.31 -5.09 -45.52
C ALA A 492 -11.39 -4.48 -46.58
N LEU A 493 -10.18 -4.03 -46.23
CA LEU A 493 -9.19 -3.48 -47.16
C LEU A 493 -8.01 -4.43 -47.44
N ARG A 494 -7.59 -5.24 -46.46
CA ARG A 494 -6.43 -6.14 -46.58
C ARG A 494 -6.59 -7.11 -47.76
N GLY A 495 -5.54 -7.22 -48.57
CA GLY A 495 -5.48 -8.05 -49.79
C GLY A 495 -6.23 -7.48 -51.00
N LYS A 496 -6.78 -6.27 -50.93
CA LYS A 496 -7.54 -5.65 -52.04
C LYS A 496 -6.77 -4.52 -52.71
N ALA A 497 -7.11 -4.27 -53.98
CA ALA A 497 -6.65 -3.09 -54.70
C ALA A 497 -7.17 -1.82 -54.02
N ILE A 498 -6.26 -0.87 -53.77
CA ILE A 498 -6.57 0.36 -53.07
C ILE A 498 -7.16 1.35 -54.06
N ASN A 499 -8.48 1.33 -54.16
CA ASN A 499 -9.25 2.25 -54.98
C ASN A 499 -10.33 2.94 -54.15
N ASP A 500 -10.94 3.95 -54.75
CA ASP A 500 -11.92 4.81 -54.12
C ASP A 500 -13.13 4.05 -53.55
N ALA A 501 -13.53 2.94 -54.19
CA ALA A 501 -14.61 2.08 -53.71
C ALA A 501 -14.18 1.25 -52.49
N ALA A 502 -12.95 0.72 -52.49
CA ALA A 502 -12.40 -0.03 -51.37
C ALA A 502 -12.21 0.86 -50.12
N LEU A 503 -11.73 2.10 -50.31
CA LEU A 503 -11.58 3.08 -49.23
C LEU A 503 -12.92 3.54 -48.65
N ARG A 504 -13.95 3.73 -49.49
CA ARG A 504 -15.32 4.01 -49.03
C ARG A 504 -15.88 2.85 -48.20
N ASN A 505 -15.75 1.62 -48.70
CA ASN A 505 -16.21 0.43 -47.99
C ASN A 505 -15.51 0.25 -46.64
N MET A 506 -14.19 0.49 -46.57
CA MET A 506 -13.44 0.47 -45.31
C MET A 506 -13.99 1.49 -44.31
N GLY A 507 -14.27 2.73 -44.75
CA GLY A 507 -14.85 3.76 -43.89
C GLY A 507 -16.25 3.39 -43.36
N GLU A 508 -17.11 2.80 -44.21
CA GLU A 508 -18.43 2.31 -43.80
C GLU A 508 -18.32 1.19 -42.76
N VAL A 509 -17.43 0.22 -42.97
CA VAL A 509 -17.21 -0.87 -42.02
C VAL A 509 -16.67 -0.32 -40.69
N ALA A 510 -15.70 0.60 -40.72
CA ALA A 510 -15.15 1.22 -39.51
C ALA A 510 -16.23 1.92 -38.67
N ALA A 511 -17.23 2.55 -39.31
CA ALA A 511 -18.32 3.20 -38.60
C ALA A 511 -19.30 2.22 -37.94
N THR A 512 -19.37 0.96 -38.41
CA THR A 512 -20.18 -0.09 -37.75
C THR A 512 -19.49 -0.66 -36.51
N GLU A 513 -18.18 -0.49 -36.39
CA GLU A 513 -17.39 -0.92 -35.22
C GLU A 513 -17.46 0.08 -34.06
N VAL A 514 -18.25 1.15 -34.22
CA VAL A 514 -18.43 2.21 -33.23
C VAL A 514 -19.77 2.08 -32.50
N ASP A 515 -19.69 1.97 -31.17
CA ASP A 515 -20.84 2.09 -30.26
C ASP A 515 -20.81 3.44 -29.50
N PRO A 516 -21.56 4.45 -29.97
CA PRO A 516 -21.47 5.81 -29.46
C PRO A 516 -22.22 6.08 -28.14
N MET A 517 -22.76 5.08 -27.45
CA MET A 517 -23.42 5.29 -26.15
C MET A 517 -22.47 5.01 -24.98
N ASP A 518 -21.64 5.99 -24.59
CA ASP A 518 -21.17 6.08 -23.19
C ASP A 518 -20.46 7.38 -22.79
N ASP A 519 -19.93 8.19 -23.72
CA ASP A 519 -19.15 9.38 -23.31
C ASP A 519 -19.99 10.65 -23.04
N ASN A 520 -21.32 10.56 -23.17
CA ASN A 520 -22.29 11.67 -23.00
C ASN A 520 -21.97 12.94 -23.83
N ARG A 521 -21.18 12.85 -24.91
CA ARG A 521 -20.72 14.02 -25.70
C ARG A 521 -20.91 13.82 -27.20
N GLY A 522 -21.69 14.70 -27.84
CA GLY A 522 -21.94 14.69 -29.30
C GLY A 522 -22.99 13.68 -29.78
N SER A 523 -23.46 13.83 -31.02
CA SER A 523 -24.44 12.91 -31.63
C SER A 523 -23.78 11.62 -32.13
N ALA A 524 -24.41 10.48 -31.86
CA ALA A 524 -24.02 9.16 -32.36
C ALA A 524 -23.86 9.11 -33.89
N ASP A 525 -24.82 9.70 -34.61
CA ASP A 525 -24.82 9.76 -36.07
C ASP A 525 -23.67 10.63 -36.59
N TYR A 526 -23.41 11.75 -35.92
CA TYR A 526 -22.28 12.63 -36.26
C TYR A 526 -20.94 11.89 -36.12
N LYS A 527 -20.74 11.15 -35.02
CA LYS A 527 -19.51 10.38 -34.80
C LYS A 527 -19.31 9.31 -35.87
N ARG A 528 -20.36 8.55 -36.20
CA ARG A 528 -20.30 7.54 -37.26
C ARG A 528 -19.98 8.15 -38.61
N GLU A 529 -20.59 9.26 -38.97
CA GLU A 529 -20.29 9.97 -40.23
C GLU A 529 -18.86 10.51 -40.26
N MET A 530 -18.36 11.05 -39.14
CA MET A 530 -16.98 11.50 -39.05
C MET A 530 -15.98 10.34 -39.18
N VAL A 531 -16.25 9.18 -38.60
CA VAL A 531 -15.41 7.98 -38.75
C VAL A 531 -15.28 7.61 -40.23
N LYS A 532 -16.39 7.55 -40.98
CA LYS A 532 -16.36 7.23 -42.42
C LYS A 532 -15.45 8.16 -43.21
N VAL A 533 -15.63 9.47 -43.00
CA VAL A 533 -14.90 10.52 -43.72
C VAL A 533 -13.41 10.50 -43.33
N LEU A 534 -13.11 10.40 -42.04
CA LEU A 534 -11.76 10.51 -41.52
C LEU A 534 -10.91 9.27 -41.80
N VAL A 535 -11.47 8.06 -41.71
CA VAL A 535 -10.78 6.81 -42.08
C VAL A 535 -10.40 6.82 -43.57
N ARG A 536 -11.30 7.27 -44.44
CA ARG A 536 -11.01 7.40 -45.87
C ARG A 536 -9.88 8.41 -46.12
N ARG A 537 -9.95 9.58 -45.48
CA ARG A 537 -8.93 10.63 -45.64
C ARG A 537 -7.56 10.19 -45.10
N ALA A 538 -7.55 9.50 -43.95
CA ALA A 538 -6.37 8.84 -43.37
C ALA A 538 -5.66 7.93 -44.36
N ALA A 539 -6.41 7.05 -45.02
CA ALA A 539 -5.85 6.15 -46.02
C ALA A 539 -5.35 6.89 -47.28
N GLN A 540 -6.03 7.96 -47.73
CA GLN A 540 -5.60 8.73 -48.89
C GLN A 540 -4.28 9.46 -48.65
N GLU A 541 -4.15 10.19 -47.53
CA GLU A 541 -2.87 10.84 -47.18
C GLU A 541 -1.78 9.79 -46.94
N ALA A 542 -2.15 8.60 -46.44
CA ALA A 542 -1.21 7.51 -46.27
C ALA A 542 -0.60 7.02 -47.57
N LEU A 543 -1.42 6.93 -48.62
CA LEU A 543 -0.97 6.57 -49.97
C LEU A 543 -0.13 7.67 -50.61
N GLU A 544 -0.50 8.94 -50.38
CA GLU A 544 0.28 10.09 -50.88
C GLU A 544 1.70 10.13 -50.30
N ARG A 545 1.88 9.70 -49.04
CA ARG A 545 3.20 9.60 -48.41
C ARG A 545 3.99 8.34 -48.81
N LEU A 546 3.31 7.33 -49.33
CA LEU A 546 3.91 6.08 -49.83
C LEU A 546 4.41 6.19 -51.26
N ALA A 547 3.81 7.08 -52.06
CA ALA A 547 4.21 7.44 -53.41
C ALA A 547 5.40 8.41 -53.40
#